data_AF-A0A1H4BRS1-F1
#
_entry.id   AF-A0A1H4BRS1-F1
#
_cell.length_a   1.000
_cell.length_b   1.000
_cell.length_c   1.000
_cell.angle_alpha   90.00
_cell.angle_beta   90.00
_cell.angle_gamma   90.00
#
_symmetry.space_group_name_H-M   'P 1'
#
loop_
_entity.id
_entity.type
_entity.pdbx_description
1 polymer ?
#
loop_
_entity_poly.entity_id
_entity_poly.type
_entity_poly.pdbx_seq_one_letter_code
_entity_poly.pdbx_strand_id
1 'polypeptide(L)' 'MKEFKLDRTAFKAQTFAEADAENVFDKNVSYTERLRQAYYLIAQAYGFSMTDQPKLDRKYFKSRKLNP' A
#
# COMPACT_ATOMS: atom_id res chain seq x y z
N MET A 1 19.57 -21.20 1.23
CA MET A 1 19.05 -19.84 1.51
C MET A 1 19.69 -18.89 0.51
N LYS A 2 19.06 -18.70 -0.65
CA LYS A 2 19.63 -17.91 -1.75
C LYS A 2 19.26 -16.45 -1.51
N GLU A 3 20.23 -15.70 -0.99
CA GLU A 3 20.46 -14.28 -1.23
C GLU A 3 19.24 -13.36 -1.19
N PHE A 4 18.86 -12.89 0.01
CA PHE A 4 18.16 -11.61 0.15
C PHE A 4 19.14 -10.48 -0.20
N LYS A 5 19.49 -10.35 -1.49
CA LYS A 5 20.35 -9.27 -1.97
C LYS A 5 19.48 -8.03 -2.07
N LEU A 6 19.80 -7.02 -1.25
CA LEU A 6 19.12 -5.72 -1.32
C LEU A 6 19.20 -5.21 -2.76
N ASP A 7 18.05 -5.01 -3.39
CA ASP A 7 17.98 -4.41 -4.70
C ASP A 7 18.35 -2.93 -4.59
N ARG A 8 19.58 -2.60 -5.00
CA ARG A 8 20.13 -1.24 -4.97
C ARG A 8 19.61 -0.39 -6.14
N THR A 9 18.84 -0.97 -7.05
CA THR A 9 18.18 -0.27 -8.16
C THR A 9 16.76 0.17 -7.84
N ALA A 10 16.16 -0.36 -6.76
CA ALA A 10 14.82 0.01 -6.31
C ALA A 10 14.72 1.49 -5.89
N PHE A 11 15.84 2.10 -5.50
CA PHE A 11 15.92 3.50 -5.10
C PHE A 11 16.78 4.27 -6.10
N LYS A 12 16.15 5.14 -6.90
CA LYS A 12 16.87 6.08 -7.77
C LYS A 12 17.45 7.21 -6.91
N ALA A 13 18.71 7.56 -7.14
CA ALA A 13 19.26 8.80 -6.61
C ALA A 13 18.57 9.96 -7.33
N GLN A 14 17.81 10.78 -6.59
CA GLN A 14 17.06 11.89 -7.15
C GLN A 14 17.17 13.14 -6.29
N THR A 15 17.07 14.29 -6.93
CA THR A 15 17.03 15.58 -6.23
C THR A 15 15.70 15.75 -5.48
N PHE A 16 15.66 16.63 -4.48
CA PHE A 16 14.41 16.94 -3.78
C PHE A 16 13.31 17.43 -4.73
N ALA A 17 13.69 18.20 -5.76
CA ALA A 17 12.76 18.68 -6.77
C ALA A 17 12.22 17.55 -7.64
N GLU A 18 13.06 16.58 -8.02
CA GLU A 18 12.64 15.39 -8.76
C GLU A 18 11.69 14.51 -7.94
N ALA A 19 12.00 14.30 -6.66
CA ALA A 19 11.12 13.52 -5.78
C ALA A 19 9.74 14.18 -5.58
N ASP A 20 9.70 15.52 -5.48
CA ASP A 20 8.43 16.25 -5.37
C ASP A 20 7.66 16.24 -6.70
N ALA A 21 8.35 16.24 -7.85
CA ALA A 21 7.74 16.11 -9.17
C ALA A 21 7.21 14.70 -9.47
N GLU A 22 7.85 13.66 -8.91
CA GLU A 22 7.38 12.27 -8.97
C GLU A 22 6.21 11.99 -8.02
N ASN A 23 5.87 12.94 -7.14
CA ASN A 23 4.74 12.82 -6.27
C ASN A 23 3.45 12.91 -7.10
N VAL A 24 2.89 11.74 -7.44
CA VAL A 24 1.70 11.61 -8.28
C VAL A 24 0.47 12.29 -7.66
N PHE A 25 0.50 12.57 -6.35
CA PHE A 25 -0.63 13.12 -5.60
C PHE A 25 -0.29 14.48 -4.98
N ASP A 26 -1.09 15.49 -5.30
CA ASP A 26 -0.99 16.82 -4.69
C ASP A 26 -1.21 16.73 -3.16
N LYS A 27 -0.52 17.57 -2.40
CA LYS A 27 -0.68 17.70 -0.94
C LYS A 27 -2.06 18.27 -0.57
N ASN A 28 -2.69 19.03 -1.49
CA ASN A 28 -3.98 19.72 -1.29
C ASN A 28 -5.20 18.92 -1.77
N VAL A 29 -5.24 17.60 -1.54
CA VAL A 29 -6.42 16.78 -1.83
C VAL A 29 -7.32 16.59 -0.61
N SER A 30 -8.62 16.40 -0.86
CA SER A 30 -9.59 16.07 0.20
C SER A 30 -9.24 14.75 0.88
N TYR A 31 -9.68 14.57 2.13
CA TYR A 31 -9.40 13.35 2.88
C TYR A 31 -9.94 12.09 2.18
N THR A 32 -11.11 12.19 1.55
CA THR A 32 -11.73 11.08 0.80
C THR A 32 -10.86 10.67 -0.39
N GLU A 33 -10.27 11.64 -1.07
CA GLU A 33 -9.39 11.38 -2.20
C GLU A 33 -8.04 10.81 -1.75
N ARG A 34 -7.48 11.31 -0.63
CA ARG A 34 -6.29 10.69 0.00
C ARG A 34 -6.51 9.22 0.31
N LEU A 35 -7.70 8.86 0.82
CA LEU A 35 -8.03 7.47 1.12
C LEU A 35 -8.07 6.63 -0.16
N ARG A 36 -8.65 7.15 -1.26
CA ARG A 36 -8.65 6.46 -2.55
C ARG A 36 -7.26 6.26 -3.11
N GLN A 37 -6.41 7.28 -3.06
CA GLN A 37 -5.01 7.22 -3.51
C GLN A 37 -4.21 6.18 -2.71
N ALA A 38 -4.33 6.21 -1.38
CA ALA A 38 -3.70 5.22 -0.51
C ALA A 38 -4.19 3.81 -0.85
N TYR A 39 -5.49 3.64 -1.06
CA TYR A 39 -6.07 2.34 -1.41
C TYR A 39 -5.61 1.83 -2.78
N TYR A 40 -5.47 2.72 -3.77
CA TYR A 40 -4.90 2.40 -5.08
C TYR A 40 -3.45 1.90 -4.97
N LEU A 41 -2.62 2.57 -4.18
CA LEU A 41 -1.22 2.15 -3.96
C LEU A 41 -1.16 0.77 -3.29
N ILE A 42 -2.05 0.48 -2.33
CA ILE A 42 -2.15 -0.84 -1.70
C ILE A 42 -2.55 -1.89 -2.74
N ALA A 43 -3.55 -1.61 -3.58
CA ALA A 43 -4.00 -2.50 -4.64
C ALA A 43 -2.86 -2.85 -5.61
N GLN A 44 -2.09 -1.85 -6.04
CA GLN A 44 -0.91 -2.05 -6.88
C GLN A 44 0.19 -2.88 -6.21
N ALA A 45 0.47 -2.62 -4.92
CA ALA A 45 1.51 -3.33 -4.18
C ALA A 45 1.20 -4.82 -3.94
N TYR A 46 -0.07 -5.15 -3.70
CA TYR A 46 -0.52 -6.51 -3.42
C TYR A 46 -1.14 -7.23 -4.63
N GLY A 47 -1.21 -6.56 -5.79
CA GLY A 47 -1.63 -7.15 -7.05
C GLY A 47 -3.13 -7.46 -7.15
N PHE A 48 -3.99 -6.63 -6.55
CA PHE A 48 -5.45 -6.77 -6.68
C PHE A 48 -6.09 -5.55 -7.34
N SER A 49 -7.34 -5.71 -7.80
CA SER A 49 -8.10 -4.61 -8.42
C SER A 49 -8.97 -3.90 -7.40
N MET A 50 -9.17 -2.59 -7.59
CA MET A 50 -10.14 -1.80 -6.84
C MET A 50 -11.58 -2.31 -7.04
N THR A 51 -11.87 -2.95 -8.18
CA THR A 51 -13.19 -3.52 -8.52
C THR A 51 -13.37 -4.96 -8.02
N ASP A 52 -12.28 -5.71 -7.88
CA ASP A 52 -12.29 -7.12 -7.47
C ASP A 52 -11.34 -7.30 -6.30
N GLN A 53 -11.84 -6.93 -5.12
CA GLN A 53 -11.05 -6.84 -3.90
C GLN A 53 -11.02 -8.21 -3.20
N PRO A 54 -9.87 -8.61 -2.63
CA PRO A 54 -9.77 -9.84 -1.86
C PRO A 54 -10.70 -9.75 -0.64
N LYS A 55 -11.53 -10.77 -0.47
CA LYS A 55 -12.47 -10.85 0.64
C LYS A 55 -11.76 -11.37 1.89
N LEU A 56 -12.04 -10.73 3.03
CA LEU A 56 -11.53 -11.19 4.31
C LEU A 56 -12.07 -12.59 4.63
N ASP A 57 -11.19 -13.58 4.77
CA ASP A 57 -11.57 -14.88 5.30
C ASP A 57 -11.69 -14.81 6.83
N ARG A 58 -12.92 -14.98 7.32
CA ARG A 58 -13.24 -14.93 8.75
C ARG A 58 -13.24 -16.31 9.40
N LYS A 59 -12.85 -17.37 8.69
CA LYS A 59 -12.85 -18.75 9.20
C LYS A 59 -11.64 -19.08 10.07
N TYR A 60 -10.49 -18.46 9.80
CA TYR A 60 -9.24 -18.76 10.52
C TYR A 60 -9.19 -18.17 11.93
N PHE A 61 -9.71 -16.96 12.13
CA PHE A 61 -9.65 -16.26 13.41
C PHE A 61 -11.02 -16.25 14.08
N LYS A 62 -11.17 -17.03 15.16
CA LYS A 62 -12.36 -17.02 16.02
C LYS A 62 -12.03 -16.30 17.32
N SER A 63 -12.65 -15.15 17.56
CA SER A 63 -12.66 -14.56 18.89
C SER A 63 -13.54 -15.43 19.80
N ARG A 64 -12.97 -15.92 20.89
CA ARG A 64 -13.72 -16.60 21.95
C ARG A 64 -14.10 -15.53 22.98
N LYS A 65 -15.34 -15.53 23.45
CA LYS A 65 -15.72 -14.70 24.60
C LYS A 65 -14.81 -15.08 25.77
N LEU A 66 -14.16 -14.09 26.37
CA LEU A 66 -13.61 -14.25 27.70
C LEU A 66 -14.83 -14.37 28.61
N ASN A 67 -15.09 -15.56 29.16
CA ASN A 67 -16.10 -15.68 30.20
C ASN A 67 -15.51 -15.03 31.46
N PRO A 68 -16.28 -14.18 32.16
CA PRO A 68 -15.86 -13.58 33.42
C PRO A 68 -15.65 -14.65 34.50
#